data_AF-A0A8J6YTR2-F1
#
_entry.id   AF-A0A8J6YTR2-F1
#
_cell.length_a   1.000
_cell.length_b   1.000
_cell.length_c   1.000
_cell.angle_alpha   90.00
_cell.angle_beta   90.00
_cell.angle_gamma   90.00
#
_symmetry.space_group_name_H-M   'P 1'
#
loop_
_entity.id
_entity.type
_entity.pdbx_description
1 polymer ?
#
loop_
_entity_poly.entity_id
_entity_poly.type
_entity_poly.pdbx_seq_one_letter_code
_entity_poly.pdbx_strand_id
1 'polypeptide(L)'
;MNRERMEYFRKLLLLEKRELLNQMKRNNRFGLNNPEQDHELSSLDNHPADTATELFEREKDLALFYQAESYLDEIDLALSRIEQGIYGLCEECGRPISEERLEVIPTARFCLEHQREVRDEVPKGRPIEEEALDPPYGTKEKVRREQAGTDDEDIWQMVEHFGTSDTPLTYGRGIEEYQDMVVENDEPVGYVDETEGFLVTDLYGRERGFVRNRAYEEYMDQP
;
A
#
# COMPACT_ATOMS: atom_id res chain seq x y z
N MET A 1 -23.59 -22.08 -20.36
CA MET A 1 -24.34 -20.86 -20.74
C MET A 1 -25.17 -21.15 -21.98
N ASN A 2 -26.38 -20.58 -22.11
CA ASN A 2 -27.19 -20.74 -23.34
C ASN A 2 -26.61 -19.89 -24.50
N ARG A 3 -26.82 -20.31 -25.75
CA ARG A 3 -26.29 -19.66 -26.96
C ARG A 3 -26.80 -18.23 -27.12
N GLU A 4 -28.07 -17.98 -26.80
CA GLU A 4 -28.67 -16.64 -26.82
C GLU A 4 -27.99 -15.68 -25.84
N ARG A 5 -27.62 -16.18 -24.65
CA ARG A 5 -26.90 -15.37 -23.65
C ARG A 5 -25.47 -15.10 -24.06
N MET A 6 -24.78 -16.07 -24.67
CA MET A 6 -23.45 -15.82 -25.22
C MET A 6 -23.46 -14.74 -26.31
N GLU A 7 -24.47 -14.71 -27.17
CA GLU A 7 -24.63 -13.63 -28.17
C GLU A 7 -24.93 -12.28 -27.52
N TYR A 8 -25.68 -12.24 -26.42
CA TYR A 8 -25.93 -11.03 -25.65
C TYR A 8 -24.61 -10.46 -25.08
N PHE A 9 -23.83 -11.27 -24.35
CA PHE A 9 -22.55 -10.84 -23.80
C PHE A 9 -21.54 -10.48 -24.89
N ARG A 10 -21.53 -11.18 -26.03
CA ARG A 10 -20.67 -10.82 -27.18
C ARG A 10 -20.98 -9.42 -27.70
N LYS A 11 -22.26 -9.06 -27.84
CA LYS A 11 -22.66 -7.71 -28.29
C LYS A 11 -22.27 -6.65 -27.27
N LEU A 12 -22.42 -6.94 -25.98
CA LEU A 12 -22.02 -6.05 -24.89
C LEU A 12 -20.51 -5.77 -24.92
N LEU A 13 -19.69 -6.83 -24.94
CA LEU A 13 -18.23 -6.72 -24.99
C LEU A 13 -17.73 -6.01 -26.25
N LEU A 14 -18.37 -6.21 -27.41
CA LEU A 14 -18.02 -5.50 -28.64
C LEU A 14 -18.36 -4.00 -28.58
N LEU A 15 -19.48 -3.64 -27.94
CA LEU A 15 -19.84 -2.25 -27.72
C LEU A 15 -18.80 -1.58 -26.80
N GLU A 16 -18.48 -2.23 -25.69
CA GLU A 16 -17.53 -1.76 -24.70
C GLU A 16 -16.12 -1.61 -25.28
N LYS A 17 -15.64 -2.61 -26.04
CA LYS A 17 -14.39 -2.54 -26.81
C LYS A 17 -14.34 -1.30 -27.71
N ARG A 18 -15.43 -1.03 -28.42
CA ARG A 18 -15.52 0.13 -29.32
C ARG A 18 -15.47 1.45 -28.55
N GLU A 19 -16.16 1.54 -27.42
CA GLU A 19 -16.15 2.73 -26.56
C GLU A 19 -14.77 3.00 -25.98
N LEU A 20 -14.11 1.96 -25.44
CA LEU A 20 -12.76 2.03 -24.91
C LEU A 20 -11.75 2.48 -25.99
N LEU A 21 -11.79 1.88 -27.18
CA LEU A 21 -10.92 2.28 -28.30
C LEU A 21 -11.18 3.73 -28.75
N ASN A 22 -12.43 4.19 -28.72
CA ASN A 22 -12.75 5.58 -29.03
C ASN A 22 -12.25 6.53 -27.95
N GLN A 23 -12.34 6.16 -26.68
CA GLN A 23 -11.81 6.93 -25.56
C GLN A 23 -10.29 7.05 -25.66
N MET A 24 -9.58 5.94 -25.91
CA MET A 24 -8.12 5.94 -26.10
C MET A 24 -7.71 6.83 -27.28
N LYS A 25 -8.47 6.81 -28.39
CA LYS A 25 -8.22 7.70 -29.54
C LYS A 25 -8.46 9.17 -29.20
N ARG A 26 -9.57 9.49 -28.52
CA ARG A 26 -9.90 10.87 -28.11
C ARG A 26 -8.86 11.45 -27.17
N ASN A 27 -8.33 10.63 -26.26
CA ASN A 27 -7.31 11.05 -25.31
C ASN A 27 -5.90 11.08 -25.93
N ASN A 28 -5.75 10.92 -27.25
CA ASN A 28 -4.44 10.86 -27.92
C ASN A 28 -3.50 9.78 -27.35
N ARG A 29 -4.07 8.66 -26.87
CA ARG A 29 -3.35 7.65 -26.06
C ARG A 29 -2.67 8.28 -24.84
N PHE A 30 -3.38 9.15 -24.12
CA PHE A 30 -2.90 9.85 -22.92
C PHE A 30 -1.60 10.62 -23.16
N GLY A 31 -1.56 11.42 -24.23
CA GLY A 31 -0.40 12.24 -24.57
C GLY A 31 0.80 11.49 -25.17
N LEU A 32 0.79 10.14 -25.19
CA LEU A 32 1.89 9.32 -25.70
C LEU A 32 2.28 9.58 -27.16
N ASN A 33 1.33 10.05 -27.98
CA ASN A 33 1.59 10.32 -29.40
C ASN A 33 2.28 11.66 -29.65
N ASN A 34 2.47 12.51 -28.63
CA ASN A 34 3.02 13.85 -28.77
C ASN A 34 4.21 14.06 -27.80
N PRO A 35 5.35 13.38 -28.01
CA PRO A 35 6.52 13.48 -27.13
C PRO A 35 7.14 14.89 -27.09
N GLU A 36 6.77 15.76 -28.02
CA GLU A 36 7.31 17.13 -28.13
C GLU A 36 6.60 18.14 -27.21
N GLN A 37 5.48 17.76 -26.57
CA GLN A 37 4.65 18.70 -25.80
C GLN A 37 5.08 18.84 -24.32
N ASP A 38 5.86 17.89 -23.80
CA ASP A 38 6.36 17.85 -22.41
C ASP A 38 7.78 18.43 -22.27
N HIS A 39 8.32 19.09 -23.31
CA HIS A 39 9.68 19.63 -23.28
C HIS A 39 9.67 21.15 -23.32
N GLU A 40 9.48 21.77 -22.14
CA GLU A 40 10.14 23.04 -21.87
C GLU A 40 11.65 22.80 -22.08
N LEU A 41 12.23 23.39 -23.13
CA LEU A 41 13.54 23.06 -23.70
C LEU A 41 14.74 23.25 -22.73
N SER A 42 14.51 23.63 -21.47
CA SER A 42 15.55 23.88 -20.47
C SER A 42 15.10 23.55 -19.05
N SER A 43 15.56 22.42 -18.52
CA SER A 43 15.45 22.05 -17.09
C SER A 43 16.19 23.01 -16.14
N LEU A 44 16.92 24.02 -16.64
CA LEU A 44 17.69 24.96 -15.81
C LEU A 44 16.85 26.09 -15.20
N ASP A 45 15.66 26.38 -15.72
CA ASP A 45 14.81 27.50 -15.26
C ASP A 45 13.51 27.02 -14.59
N ASN A 46 13.29 25.71 -14.51
CA ASN A 46 12.09 25.14 -13.89
C ASN A 46 12.30 24.95 -12.38
N HIS A 47 11.31 25.33 -11.59
CA HIS A 47 11.32 25.07 -10.16
C HIS A 47 11.15 23.55 -9.93
N PRO A 48 11.92 22.91 -9.01
CA PRO A 48 11.82 21.47 -8.78
C PRO A 48 10.39 20.97 -8.49
N ALA A 49 9.59 21.78 -7.78
CA ALA A 49 8.19 21.44 -7.50
C ALA A 49 7.31 21.40 -8.77
N ASP A 50 7.59 22.24 -9.76
CA ASP A 50 6.85 22.25 -11.02
C ASP A 50 7.20 20.99 -11.82
N THR A 51 8.48 20.64 -11.89
CA THR A 51 8.93 19.39 -12.54
C THR A 51 8.36 18.13 -11.89
N ALA A 52 8.22 18.13 -10.55
CA ALA A 52 7.60 17.02 -9.84
C ALA A 52 6.10 16.91 -10.14
N THR A 53 5.41 18.05 -10.26
CA THR A 53 3.98 18.09 -10.60
C THR A 53 3.73 17.58 -12.03
N GLU A 54 4.56 18.02 -12.99
CA GLU A 54 4.51 17.53 -14.37
C GLU A 54 4.77 16.03 -14.47
N LEU A 55 5.81 15.53 -13.78
CA LEU A 55 6.12 14.10 -13.74
C LEU A 55 4.96 13.29 -13.16
N PHE A 56 4.38 13.74 -12.04
CA PHE A 56 3.25 13.06 -11.41
C PHE A 56 2.03 12.98 -12.34
N GLU A 57 1.68 14.07 -13.01
CA GLU A 57 0.59 14.09 -13.99
C GLU A 57 0.87 13.14 -15.16
N ARG A 58 2.13 13.07 -15.60
CA ARG A 58 2.56 12.17 -16.66
C ARG A 58 2.47 10.69 -16.27
N GLU A 59 2.89 10.36 -15.05
CA GLU A 59 2.79 9.01 -14.49
C GLU A 59 1.33 8.57 -14.34
N LYS A 60 0.45 9.48 -13.89
CA LYS A 60 -1.00 9.24 -13.83
C LYS A 60 -1.57 8.90 -15.21
N ASP A 61 -1.19 9.66 -16.23
CA ASP A 61 -1.62 9.41 -17.62
C ASP A 61 -1.15 8.06 -18.14
N LEU A 62 0.09 7.65 -17.83
CA LEU A 62 0.60 6.31 -18.13
C LEU A 62 -0.20 5.21 -17.43
N ALA A 63 -0.48 5.38 -16.13
CA ALA A 63 -1.24 4.41 -15.36
C ALA A 63 -2.65 4.19 -15.96
N LEU A 64 -3.33 5.27 -16.35
CA LEU A 64 -4.63 5.19 -17.02
C LEU A 64 -4.53 4.53 -18.41
N PHE A 65 -3.46 4.78 -19.15
CA PHE A 65 -3.20 4.10 -20.43
C PHE A 65 -3.04 2.59 -20.24
N TYR A 66 -2.17 2.16 -19.34
CA TYR A 66 -1.93 0.73 -19.08
C TYR A 66 -3.17 0.02 -18.54
N GLN A 67 -3.95 0.69 -17.69
CA GLN A 67 -5.24 0.16 -17.24
C GLN A 67 -6.20 -0.06 -18.42
N ALA A 68 -6.31 0.91 -19.32
CA ALA A 68 -7.17 0.79 -20.50
C ALA A 68 -6.69 -0.32 -21.46
N GLU A 69 -5.37 -0.45 -21.66
CA GLU A 69 -4.78 -1.52 -22.47
C GLU A 69 -5.02 -2.90 -21.86
N SER A 70 -4.78 -3.05 -20.55
CA SER A 70 -5.05 -4.30 -19.83
C SER A 70 -6.53 -4.69 -19.89
N TYR A 71 -7.44 -3.72 -19.77
CA TYR A 71 -8.88 -3.98 -19.89
C TYR A 71 -9.28 -4.38 -21.33
N LEU A 72 -8.62 -3.81 -22.35
CA LEU A 72 -8.82 -4.21 -23.74
C LEU A 72 -8.42 -5.68 -23.96
N ASP A 73 -7.30 -6.11 -23.39
CA ASP A 73 -6.84 -7.50 -23.44
C ASP A 73 -7.82 -8.45 -22.72
N GLU A 74 -8.39 -8.02 -21.60
CA GLU A 74 -9.45 -8.76 -20.91
C GLU A 74 -10.70 -8.94 -21.78
N ILE A 75 -11.14 -7.89 -22.47
CA ILE A 75 -12.27 -7.97 -23.40
C ILE A 75 -11.96 -8.94 -24.54
N ASP A 76 -10.75 -8.89 -25.10
CA ASP A 76 -10.35 -9.75 -26.21
C ASP A 76 -10.24 -11.22 -25.79
N LEU A 77 -9.76 -11.49 -24.57
CA LEU A 77 -9.81 -12.82 -24.00
C LEU A 77 -11.26 -13.29 -23.80
N ALA A 78 -12.14 -12.44 -23.26
CA ALA A 78 -13.54 -12.80 -23.04
C ALA A 78 -14.24 -13.14 -24.38
N LEU A 79 -13.99 -12.37 -25.43
CA LEU A 79 -14.48 -12.64 -26.79
C LEU A 79 -13.92 -13.97 -27.34
N SER A 80 -12.62 -14.22 -27.16
CA SER A 80 -11.99 -15.50 -27.51
C SER A 80 -12.66 -16.70 -26.81
N ARG A 81 -12.96 -16.57 -25.51
CA ARG A 81 -13.65 -17.61 -24.73
C ARG A 81 -15.07 -17.85 -25.22
N ILE A 82 -15.77 -16.82 -25.69
CA ILE A 82 -17.08 -16.95 -26.33
C ILE A 82 -16.98 -17.76 -27.63
N GLU A 83 -15.97 -17.48 -28.47
CA GLU A 83 -15.76 -18.20 -29.73
C GLU A 83 -15.41 -19.67 -29.52
N GLN A 84 -14.66 -19.98 -28.45
CA GLN A 84 -14.35 -21.34 -28.04
C GLN A 84 -15.51 -22.05 -27.31
N GLY A 85 -16.57 -21.34 -26.94
CA GLY A 85 -17.73 -21.88 -26.23
C GLY A 85 -17.49 -22.19 -24.74
N ILE A 86 -16.39 -21.67 -24.16
CA ILE A 86 -16.01 -21.86 -22.75
C ILE A 86 -16.33 -20.64 -21.87
N TYR A 87 -16.99 -19.62 -22.44
CA TYR A 87 -17.37 -18.42 -21.73
C TYR A 87 -18.30 -18.70 -20.54
N GLY A 88 -18.04 -18.02 -19.42
CA GLY A 88 -18.74 -18.22 -18.16
C GLY A 88 -18.31 -19.45 -17.36
N LEU A 89 -17.19 -20.09 -17.72
CA LEU A 89 -16.51 -21.09 -16.88
C LEU A 89 -15.28 -20.46 -16.23
N CYS A 90 -15.01 -20.80 -14.98
CA CYS A 90 -13.80 -20.39 -14.26
C CYS A 90 -12.56 -21.05 -14.87
N GLU A 91 -11.49 -20.29 -15.12
CA GLU A 91 -10.24 -20.80 -15.69
C GLU A 91 -9.53 -21.84 -14.81
N GLU A 92 -9.71 -21.75 -13.49
CA GLU A 92 -8.99 -22.58 -12.53
C GLU A 92 -9.73 -23.88 -12.20
N CYS A 93 -11.01 -23.79 -11.82
CA CYS A 93 -11.79 -24.96 -11.40
C CYS A 93 -12.80 -25.46 -12.46
N GLY A 94 -12.97 -24.75 -13.58
CA GLY A 94 -13.92 -25.13 -14.64
C GLY A 94 -15.41 -25.00 -14.25
N ARG A 95 -15.72 -24.55 -13.03
CA ARG A 95 -17.11 -24.36 -12.56
C ARG A 95 -17.75 -23.14 -13.24
N PRO A 96 -19.09 -23.12 -13.40
CA PRO A 96 -19.78 -21.96 -13.95
C PRO A 96 -19.63 -20.74 -13.05
N ILE A 97 -19.33 -19.58 -13.65
CA ILE A 97 -19.35 -18.27 -13.02
C ILE A 97 -20.81 -17.81 -12.92
N SER A 98 -21.20 -17.16 -11.81
CA SER A 98 -22.57 -16.67 -11.65
C SER A 98 -22.93 -15.66 -12.74
N GLU A 99 -24.15 -15.77 -13.27
CA GLU A 99 -24.63 -14.86 -14.34
C GLU A 99 -24.69 -13.42 -13.83
N GLU A 100 -25.14 -13.20 -12.60
CA GLU A 100 -25.14 -11.88 -11.93
C GLU A 100 -23.74 -11.23 -11.90
N ARG A 101 -22.67 -12.03 -11.78
CA ARG A 101 -21.29 -11.51 -11.82
C ARG A 101 -20.90 -11.12 -13.24
N LEU A 102 -21.30 -11.90 -14.24
CA LEU A 102 -21.01 -11.62 -15.65
C LEU A 102 -21.83 -10.44 -16.20
N GLU A 103 -23.00 -10.17 -15.62
CA GLU A 103 -23.79 -8.98 -15.94
C GLU A 103 -23.12 -7.69 -15.45
N VAL A 104 -22.42 -7.73 -14.32
CA VAL A 104 -21.67 -6.57 -13.78
C VAL A 104 -20.27 -6.49 -14.37
N ILE A 105 -19.58 -7.63 -14.50
CA ILE A 105 -18.19 -7.75 -14.97
C ILE A 105 -18.13 -8.82 -16.08
N PRO A 106 -18.41 -8.44 -17.34
CA PRO A 106 -18.48 -9.39 -18.45
C PRO A 106 -17.11 -9.97 -18.83
N THR A 107 -16.00 -9.38 -18.36
CA THR A 107 -14.63 -9.87 -18.55
C THR A 107 -14.16 -10.87 -17.50
N ALA A 108 -15.01 -11.22 -16.52
CA ALA A 108 -14.60 -12.07 -15.40
C ALA A 108 -14.11 -13.47 -15.84
N ARG A 109 -12.88 -13.81 -15.45
CA ARG A 109 -12.20 -15.08 -15.78
C ARG A 109 -12.35 -16.16 -14.71
N PHE A 110 -12.54 -15.74 -13.45
CA PHE A 110 -12.55 -16.60 -12.27
C PHE A 110 -13.88 -16.53 -11.52
N CYS A 111 -14.21 -17.61 -10.78
CA CYS A 111 -15.28 -17.57 -9.79
C CYS A 111 -14.85 -16.75 -8.56
N LEU A 112 -15.79 -16.44 -7.67
CA LEU A 112 -15.51 -15.58 -6.51
C LEU A 112 -14.44 -16.13 -5.55
N GLU A 113 -14.31 -17.45 -5.44
CA GLU A 113 -13.30 -18.09 -4.58
C GLU A 113 -11.89 -17.85 -5.14
N HIS A 114 -11.63 -18.33 -6.35
CA HIS A 114 -10.32 -18.17 -7.02
C HIS A 114 -9.98 -16.71 -7.35
N GLN A 115 -10.98 -15.85 -7.59
CA GLN A 115 -10.72 -14.41 -7.75
C GLN A 115 -10.08 -13.80 -6.50
N ARG A 116 -10.43 -14.28 -5.30
CA ARG A 116 -9.83 -13.78 -4.04
C ARG A 116 -8.37 -14.21 -3.95
N GLU A 117 -8.10 -15.47 -4.26
CA GLU A 117 -6.75 -16.03 -4.25
C GLU A 117 -5.82 -15.25 -5.19
N VAL A 118 -6.24 -15.00 -6.43
CA VAL A 118 -5.48 -14.19 -7.40
C VAL A 118 -5.28 -12.74 -6.91
N ARG A 119 -6.24 -12.18 -6.18
CA ARG A 119 -6.14 -10.79 -5.69
C ARG A 119 -5.18 -10.63 -4.51
N ASP A 120 -5.00 -11.70 -3.74
CA ASP A 120 -4.10 -11.73 -2.59
C ASP A 120 -2.66 -12.06 -3.02
N GLU A 121 -2.45 -12.51 -4.27
CA GLU A 121 -1.12 -12.63 -4.86
C GLU A 121 -0.52 -11.25 -5.15
N VAL A 122 0.66 -11.00 -4.59
CA VAL A 122 1.44 -9.79 -4.87
C VAL A 122 1.83 -9.79 -6.36
N PRO A 123 1.55 -8.71 -7.12
CA PRO A 123 1.91 -8.62 -8.52
C PRO A 123 3.41 -8.91 -8.73
N LYS A 124 3.73 -9.76 -9.70
CA LYS A 124 5.12 -10.00 -10.10
C LYS A 124 5.59 -8.81 -10.94
N GLY A 125 6.63 -8.11 -10.50
CA GLY A 125 7.16 -6.92 -11.18
C GLY A 125 6.93 -5.60 -10.44
N ARG A 126 6.74 -5.65 -9.11
CA ARG A 126 6.83 -4.43 -8.28
C ARG A 126 8.26 -3.84 -8.37
N PRO A 127 8.42 -2.52 -8.19
CA PRO A 127 9.71 -1.85 -8.31
C PRO A 127 10.75 -2.46 -7.36
N ILE A 128 12.02 -2.49 -7.76
CA ILE A 128 13.12 -3.03 -6.95
C ILE A 128 13.30 -2.26 -5.63
N GLU A 129 12.85 -1.01 -5.63
CA GLU A 129 12.78 -0.13 -4.49
C GLU A 129 11.98 -0.74 -3.36
N GLU A 130 10.95 -1.55 -3.63
CA GLU A 130 10.19 -2.22 -2.57
C GLU A 130 10.90 -3.42 -1.95
N GLU A 131 11.91 -3.99 -2.61
CA GLU A 131 12.80 -5.00 -2.00
C GLU A 131 13.85 -4.31 -1.11
N ALA A 132 14.23 -3.08 -1.47
CA ALA A 132 15.22 -2.29 -0.74
C ALA A 132 14.60 -1.42 0.38
N LEU A 133 13.33 -1.03 0.24
CA LEU A 133 12.59 -0.20 1.17
C LEU A 133 11.56 -1.06 1.88
N ASP A 134 11.74 -1.23 3.19
CA ASP A 134 10.64 -1.67 4.03
C ASP A 134 9.52 -0.61 3.99
N PRO A 135 8.23 -1.00 4.09
CA PRO A 135 7.14 -0.04 4.11
C PRO A 135 7.38 0.97 5.23
N PRO A 136 7.29 2.28 4.94
CA PRO A 136 7.74 3.31 5.88
C PRO A 136 6.88 3.39 7.14
N TYR A 137 5.72 2.74 7.20
CA TYR A 137 4.83 2.73 8.36
C TYR A 137 4.03 1.42 8.48
N GLY A 138 3.83 0.94 9.71
CA GLY A 138 2.69 0.09 10.08
C GLY A 138 2.69 -1.38 9.63
N THR A 139 3.81 -1.95 9.21
CA THR A 139 3.89 -3.42 8.92
C THR A 139 4.93 -4.16 9.75
N LYS A 140 5.57 -3.47 10.70
CA LYS A 140 6.35 -4.11 11.76
C LYS A 140 5.51 -4.60 12.93
N GLU A 141 4.18 -4.59 12.85
CA GLU A 141 3.30 -5.24 13.84
C GLU A 141 3.60 -6.76 13.99
N LYS A 142 4.30 -7.35 13.01
CA LYS A 142 4.80 -8.74 13.05
C LYS A 142 6.30 -8.87 13.34
N VAL A 143 7.04 -7.76 13.42
CA VAL A 143 8.38 -7.79 14.02
C VAL A 143 8.14 -7.85 15.53
N ARG A 144 8.77 -8.84 16.17
CA ARG A 144 8.57 -9.16 17.58
C ARG A 144 8.62 -7.90 18.45
N ARG A 145 7.69 -7.80 19.41
CA ARG A 145 7.75 -6.98 20.66
C ARG A 145 9.01 -7.19 21.52
N GLU A 146 10.06 -7.78 20.97
CA GLU A 146 11.28 -8.23 21.66
C GLU A 146 12.54 -7.61 21.03
N GLN A 147 12.42 -6.63 20.13
CA GLN A 147 13.58 -5.95 19.55
C GLN A 147 13.71 -4.54 20.13
N ALA A 148 14.63 -4.37 21.08
CA ALA A 148 15.00 -3.07 21.66
C ALA A 148 15.75 -2.12 20.70
N GLY A 149 15.63 -2.33 19.39
CA GLY A 149 16.30 -1.53 18.38
C GLY A 149 15.39 -0.41 17.91
N THR A 150 15.94 0.80 17.78
CA THR A 150 15.19 1.98 17.33
C THR A 150 14.47 1.72 16.01
N ASP A 151 13.16 1.69 16.05
CA ASP A 151 12.31 1.56 14.88
C ASP A 151 11.74 2.92 14.43
N ASP A 152 10.88 2.89 13.42
CA ASP A 152 10.36 4.11 12.80
C ASP A 152 9.31 4.79 13.69
N GLU A 153 8.66 4.04 14.58
CA GLU A 153 7.74 4.55 15.60
C GLU A 153 8.51 5.24 16.73
N ASP A 154 9.61 4.64 17.20
CA ASP A 154 10.48 5.18 18.26
C ASP A 154 10.93 6.62 18.00
N ILE A 155 11.26 6.96 16.75
CA ILE A 155 11.68 8.31 16.38
C ILE A 155 10.56 9.31 16.61
N TRP A 156 9.32 8.94 16.28
CA TRP A 156 8.16 9.79 16.47
C TRP A 156 7.84 9.94 17.96
N GLN A 157 7.91 8.85 18.73
CA GLN A 157 7.73 8.84 20.18
C GLN A 157 8.77 9.73 20.89
N MET A 158 10.04 9.67 20.48
CA MET A 158 11.11 10.52 21.03
C MET A 158 10.81 12.01 20.86
N VAL A 159 10.23 12.41 19.72
CA VAL A 159 9.84 13.79 19.47
C VAL A 159 8.57 14.14 20.24
N GLU A 160 7.62 13.21 20.34
CA GLU A 160 6.36 13.34 21.08
C GLU A 160 6.61 13.71 22.55
N HIS A 161 7.64 13.12 23.16
CA HIS A 161 8.01 13.37 24.54
C HIS A 161 8.39 14.84 24.83
N PHE A 162 8.86 15.59 23.82
CA PHE A 162 9.14 17.02 23.97
C PHE A 162 7.88 17.91 23.83
N GLY A 163 6.73 17.31 23.55
CA GLY A 163 5.40 17.92 23.63
C GLY A 163 4.62 17.83 22.33
N THR A 164 3.36 17.37 22.44
CA THR A 164 2.35 17.43 21.39
C THR A 164 1.20 18.36 21.76
N SER A 165 0.36 18.68 20.77
CA SER A 165 -0.91 19.37 20.99
C SER A 165 -2.01 18.45 21.55
N ASP A 166 -1.72 17.16 21.73
CA ASP A 166 -2.66 16.17 22.24
C ASP A 166 -2.78 16.21 23.77
N THR A 167 -3.89 15.68 24.28
CA THR A 167 -4.17 15.63 25.72
C THR A 167 -4.64 14.23 26.09
N PRO A 168 -4.53 13.79 27.35
CA PRO A 168 -4.97 12.43 27.73
C PRO A 168 -6.43 12.12 27.36
N LEU A 169 -7.25 13.16 27.20
CA LEU A 169 -8.63 13.06 26.73
C LEU A 169 -8.77 12.59 25.26
N THR A 170 -7.78 12.84 24.40
CA THR A 170 -7.83 12.51 22.97
C THR A 170 -7.46 11.07 22.66
N TYR A 171 -6.60 10.43 23.48
CA TYR A 171 -6.06 9.09 23.21
C TYR A 171 -6.93 7.91 23.70
N GLY A 172 -7.79 8.07 24.71
CA GLY A 172 -8.69 7.00 25.15
C GLY A 172 -8.91 6.92 26.66
N ARG A 173 -9.59 5.85 27.13
CA ARG A 173 -9.78 5.60 28.57
C ARG A 173 -8.59 4.80 29.13
N GLY A 174 -8.01 5.27 30.23
CA GLY A 174 -6.95 4.57 30.96
C GLY A 174 -5.61 5.31 31.01
N ILE A 175 -5.51 6.47 30.36
CA ILE A 175 -4.31 7.32 30.36
C ILE A 175 -4.57 8.48 31.32
N GLU A 176 -3.91 8.47 32.48
CA GLU A 176 -4.06 9.51 33.51
C GLU A 176 -2.95 10.55 33.45
N GLU A 177 -1.78 10.17 32.92
CA GLU A 177 -0.61 11.04 32.79
C GLU A 177 -0.22 11.30 31.34
N TYR A 178 0.37 12.47 31.08
CA TYR A 178 0.89 12.82 29.76
C TYR A 178 1.99 11.86 29.29
N GLN A 179 2.72 11.26 30.23
CA GLN A 179 3.77 10.29 29.97
C GLN A 179 3.24 8.95 29.45
N ASP A 180 1.94 8.69 29.62
CA ASP A 180 1.28 7.45 29.19
C ASP A 180 0.46 7.61 27.91
N MET A 181 0.59 8.75 27.21
CA MET A 181 -0.08 8.99 25.93
C MET A 181 0.61 8.34 24.73
N VAL A 182 1.89 7.96 24.88
CA VAL A 182 2.70 7.42 23.80
C VAL A 182 2.28 5.97 23.51
N VAL A 183 2.20 5.60 22.24
CA VAL A 183 1.91 4.21 21.81
C VAL A 183 3.06 3.30 22.26
N GLU A 184 2.75 2.07 22.70
CA GLU A 184 3.72 1.08 23.23
C GLU A 184 4.70 1.67 24.29
N ASN A 185 4.21 2.54 25.18
CA ASN A 185 4.99 3.14 26.29
C ASN A 185 5.56 2.12 27.31
N ASP A 186 5.15 0.86 27.21
CA ASP A 186 5.69 -0.28 27.95
C ASP A 186 6.92 -0.91 27.28
N GLU A 187 7.33 -0.45 26.12
CA GLU A 187 8.52 -0.94 25.41
C GLU A 187 9.83 -0.53 26.11
N PRO A 188 10.79 -1.47 26.29
CA PRO A 188 12.09 -1.16 26.85
C PRO A 188 12.97 -0.36 25.85
N VAL A 189 12.92 0.97 25.93
CA VAL A 189 13.78 1.83 25.12
C VAL A 189 15.24 1.77 25.58
N GLY A 190 16.11 1.23 24.73
CA GLY A 190 17.57 1.27 24.92
C GLY A 190 18.15 0.27 25.91
N TYR A 191 17.40 -0.78 26.28
CA TYR A 191 17.84 -1.86 27.16
C TYR A 191 17.56 -3.22 26.53
N VAL A 192 18.49 -4.17 26.66
CA VAL A 192 18.36 -5.53 26.12
C VAL A 192 17.65 -6.45 27.11
N ASP A 193 17.84 -6.23 28.42
CA ASP A 193 17.19 -6.99 29.50
C ASP A 193 16.18 -6.16 30.30
N GLU A 194 15.14 -6.81 30.82
CA GLU A 194 14.08 -6.22 31.66
C GLU A 194 14.61 -5.51 32.91
N THR A 195 15.81 -5.87 33.38
CA THR A 195 16.48 -5.19 34.50
C THR A 195 17.93 -4.89 34.14
N GLU A 196 18.15 -4.14 33.07
CA GLU A 196 19.49 -3.67 32.70
C GLU A 196 19.75 -2.27 33.27
N GLY A 197 20.99 -2.03 33.68
CA GLY A 197 21.43 -0.69 34.09
C GLY A 197 22.87 -0.49 33.66
N PHE A 198 23.16 0.65 33.04
CA PHE A 198 24.52 1.00 32.66
C PHE A 198 25.14 2.00 33.65
N LEU A 199 26.42 1.81 33.91
CA LEU A 199 27.20 2.67 34.78
C LEU A 199 27.42 4.02 34.10
N VAL A 200 26.95 5.08 34.72
CA VAL A 200 27.21 6.45 34.26
C VAL A 200 28.17 7.11 35.22
N THR A 201 29.06 7.92 34.65
CA THR A 201 29.92 8.80 35.43
C THR A 201 29.82 10.22 34.91
N ASP A 202 30.06 11.20 35.79
CA ASP A 202 30.29 12.57 35.35
C ASP A 202 31.51 12.65 34.41
N LEU A 203 31.64 13.76 33.67
CA LEU A 203 32.74 14.00 32.73
C LEU A 203 34.14 13.83 33.38
N TYR A 204 34.22 13.96 34.71
CA TYR A 204 35.47 13.90 35.48
C TYR A 204 35.71 12.56 36.19
N GLY A 205 34.83 11.56 36.04
CA GLY A 205 35.03 10.23 36.64
C GLY A 205 34.77 10.12 38.15
N ARG A 206 34.19 11.15 38.78
CA ARG A 206 34.08 11.31 40.25
C ARG A 206 32.75 10.82 40.80
N GLU A 207 31.65 11.11 40.13
CA GLU A 207 30.32 10.67 40.55
C GLU A 207 29.92 9.46 39.72
N ARG A 208 29.75 8.30 40.35
CA ARG A 208 29.32 7.06 39.69
C ARG A 208 27.87 6.78 40.06
N GLY A 209 27.02 6.68 39.05
CA GLY A 209 25.61 6.35 39.18
C GLY A 209 25.25 5.14 38.33
N PHE A 210 24.09 4.58 38.61
CA PHE A 210 23.43 3.62 37.72
C PHE A 210 22.22 4.31 37.14
N VAL A 211 22.11 4.32 35.81
CA VAL A 211 20.85 4.63 35.16
C VAL A 211 20.03 3.34 35.18
N ARG A 212 18.83 3.42 35.74
CA ARG A 212 17.89 2.29 35.86
C ARG A 212 16.80 2.47 34.80
N ASN A 213 16.29 1.35 34.29
CA ASN A 213 15.16 1.37 33.37
C ASN A 213 13.82 1.49 34.14
N ARG A 214 12.76 1.84 33.44
CA ARG A 214 11.40 2.00 34.01
C ARG A 214 10.91 0.72 34.70
N ALA A 215 11.16 -0.44 34.09
CA ALA A 215 10.79 -1.73 34.65
C ALA A 215 11.44 -2.00 36.03
N TYR A 216 12.67 -1.53 36.26
CA TYR A 216 13.32 -1.60 37.57
C TYR A 216 12.65 -0.66 38.60
N GLU A 217 12.22 0.52 38.19
CA GLU A 217 11.51 1.47 39.07
C GLU A 217 10.15 0.89 39.49
N GLU A 218 9.37 0.37 38.53
CA GLU A 218 8.09 -0.30 38.79
C GLU A 218 8.25 -1.54 39.68
N TYR A 219 9.32 -2.32 39.51
CA TYR A 219 9.64 -3.44 40.39
C TYR A 219 9.92 -3.00 41.84
N MET A 220 10.64 -1.89 42.02
CA MET A 220 10.97 -1.37 43.35
C MET A 220 9.79 -0.70 44.07
N ASP A 221 8.83 -0.18 43.32
CA ASP A 221 7.62 0.44 43.85
C ASP A 221 6.51 -0.57 44.16
N GLN A 222 6.69 -1.85 43.82
CA GLN A 222 5.80 -2.92 44.26
C GLN A 222 6.01 -3.23 45.76
N PRO A 223 4.95 -3.25 46.58
CA PRO A 223 5.03 -3.43 48.03
C PRO A 223 5.39 -4.84 48.50
#